data_AF-A0A2V2UJI9-F1
#
_entry.id   AF-A0A2V2UJI9-F1
#
_cell.length_a   1.000
_cell.length_b   1.000
_cell.length_c   1.000
_cell.angle_alpha   90.00
_cell.angle_beta   90.00
_cell.angle_gamma   90.00
#
_symmetry.space_group_name_H-M   'P 1'
#
loop_
_entity.id
_entity.type
_entity.pdbx_description
1 polymer ?
#
loop_
_entity_poly.entity_id
_entity_poly.type
_entity_poly.pdbx_seq_one_letter_code
_entity_poly.pdbx_strand_id
1 'polypeptide(L)'
;MRCSSNGGEGRFCSHQTTTPSLQLPATVRVDGNTVQLHCPRPLRDAGFAVTEALFDVDVALEVPDASTLFRKLCATAAPNFTQERRNMVAFSYGVRSSKRQLMYGSAAGEGYAA
;
A
#
# COMPACT_ATOMS: atom_id res chain seq x y z
N MET A 1 -19.28 11.73 -27.04
CA MET A 1 -18.09 12.41 -26.50
C MET A 1 -17.48 13.22 -27.64
N ARG A 2 -17.66 14.55 -27.68
CA ARG A 2 -17.05 15.42 -28.70
C ARG A 2 -16.28 16.51 -27.97
N CYS A 3 -14.97 16.52 -28.13
CA CYS A 3 -14.14 17.64 -27.75
C CYS A 3 -14.08 18.58 -28.96
N SER A 4 -14.81 19.69 -28.92
CA SER A 4 -14.62 20.76 -29.90
C SER A 4 -13.38 21.55 -29.51
N SER A 5 -12.38 21.54 -30.38
CA SER A 5 -11.18 22.38 -30.29
C SER A 5 -11.49 23.77 -30.82
N ASN A 6 -11.29 24.80 -30.00
CA ASN A 6 -11.14 26.18 -30.46
C ASN A 6 -10.18 26.91 -29.51
N GLY A 7 -9.11 27.45 -30.08
CA GLY A 7 -8.27 28.49 -29.45
C GLY A 7 -7.30 27.99 -28.39
N GLY A 8 -6.01 28.28 -28.59
CA GLY A 8 -4.96 27.85 -27.69
C GLY A 8 -5.00 28.54 -26.33
N GLU A 9 -4.96 27.74 -25.28
CA GLU A 9 -4.29 27.96 -23.99
C GLU A 9 -4.47 26.67 -23.18
N GLY A 10 -3.55 26.40 -22.25
CA GLY A 10 -3.25 25.07 -21.71
C GLY A 10 -4.45 24.17 -21.39
N ARG A 11 -4.31 22.87 -21.69
CA ARG A 11 -5.25 21.81 -21.30
C ARG A 11 -5.32 21.74 -19.77
N PHE A 12 -6.21 22.53 -19.17
CA PHE A 12 -6.67 22.32 -17.81
C PHE A 12 -7.78 21.27 -17.87
N CYS A 13 -7.44 20.03 -17.51
CA CYS A 13 -8.46 19.07 -17.11
C CYS A 13 -8.97 19.52 -15.74
N SER A 14 -10.08 20.25 -15.71
CA SER A 14 -10.81 20.55 -14.48
C SER A 14 -11.40 19.24 -13.94
N HIS A 15 -10.62 18.54 -13.12
CA HIS A 15 -11.19 17.55 -12.22
C HIS A 15 -12.12 18.31 -11.29
N GLN A 16 -13.42 18.18 -11.52
CA GLN A 16 -14.46 18.75 -10.68
C GLN A 16 -14.36 18.09 -9.30
N THR A 17 -13.60 18.69 -8.39
CA THR A 17 -13.45 18.30 -6.97
C THR A 17 -14.67 18.74 -6.15
N THR A 18 -15.87 18.57 -6.70
CA THR A 18 -17.13 18.95 -6.03
C THR A 18 -18.08 17.77 -6.03
N THR A 19 -17.59 16.63 -5.57
CA THR A 19 -18.45 15.57 -5.03
C THR A 19 -17.76 15.14 -3.74
N PRO A 20 -18.42 15.24 -2.57
CA PRO A 20 -17.87 14.65 -1.36
C PRO A 20 -17.58 13.18 -1.70
N SER A 21 -16.35 12.73 -1.46
CA SER A 21 -16.00 11.33 -1.71
C SER A 21 -17.05 10.49 -1.01
N LEU A 22 -17.86 9.74 -1.78
CA LEU A 22 -18.60 8.62 -1.22
C LEU A 22 -17.58 7.88 -0.35
N GLN A 23 -17.92 7.63 0.92
CA GLN A 23 -17.12 6.76 1.79
C GLN A 23 -17.15 5.37 1.16
N LEU A 24 -16.29 5.18 0.17
CA LEU A 24 -16.12 3.92 -0.51
C LEU A 24 -15.48 2.98 0.52
N PRO A 25 -15.96 1.73 0.60
CA PRO A 25 -15.31 0.73 1.42
C PRO A 25 -13.82 0.66 1.08
N ALA A 26 -12.97 0.43 2.08
CA ALA A 26 -11.54 0.25 1.86
C ALA A 26 -11.30 -0.83 0.79
N THR A 27 -10.59 -0.44 -0.27
CA THR A 27 -10.24 -1.28 -1.43
C THR A 27 -9.32 -2.43 -1.03
N VAL A 28 -8.50 -2.25 -0.01
CA VAL A 28 -7.61 -3.29 0.53
C VAL A 28 -8.03 -3.55 1.96
N ARG A 29 -8.14 -4.82 2.32
CA ARG A 29 -8.46 -5.29 3.69
C ARG A 29 -7.52 -6.43 4.07
N VAL A 30 -7.35 -6.63 5.37
CA VAL A 30 -6.59 -7.76 5.90
C VAL A 30 -7.51 -8.66 6.70
N ASP A 31 -7.51 -9.95 6.37
CA ASP A 31 -8.20 -11.00 7.11
C ASP A 31 -7.18 -12.03 7.58
N GLY A 32 -6.75 -11.91 8.84
CA GLY A 32 -5.62 -12.66 9.39
C GLY A 32 -4.33 -12.38 8.61
N ASN A 33 -3.89 -13.38 7.84
CA ASN A 33 -2.70 -13.35 6.99
C ASN A 33 -3.02 -13.19 5.49
N THR A 34 -4.29 -12.96 5.17
CA THR A 34 -4.79 -12.81 3.80
C THR A 34 -5.01 -11.32 3.51
N VAL A 35 -4.41 -10.82 2.45
CA VAL A 35 -4.71 -9.47 1.92
C VAL A 35 -5.78 -9.60 0.85
N GLN A 36 -6.90 -8.92 1.04
CA GLN A 36 -8.02 -8.89 0.11
C GLN A 36 -8.07 -7.56 -0.64
N LEU A 37 -8.06 -7.61 -1.96
CA LEU A 37 -8.30 -6.48 -2.84
C LEU A 37 -9.72 -6.56 -3.38
N HIS A 38 -10.52 -5.52 -3.14
CA HIS A 38 -11.90 -5.37 -3.60
C HIS A 38 -12.01 -4.16 -4.52
N CYS A 39 -12.25 -4.37 -5.80
CA CYS A 39 -12.33 -3.27 -6.76
C CYS A 39 -13.59 -2.41 -6.53
N PRO A 40 -13.43 -1.09 -6.30
CA PRO A 40 -14.55 -0.18 -6.15
C PRO A 40 -15.49 -0.23 -7.36
N ARG A 41 -16.81 -0.09 -7.11
CA ARG A 41 -17.84 -0.17 -8.16
C ARG A 41 -17.52 0.70 -9.40
N PRO A 42 -17.13 1.99 -9.26
CA PRO A 42 -16.86 2.83 -10.42
C PRO A 42 -15.73 2.30 -11.32
N LEU A 43 -14.71 1.65 -10.75
CA LEU A 43 -13.61 1.09 -11.53
C LEU A 43 -14.00 -0.22 -12.22
N ARG A 44 -14.80 -1.06 -11.56
CA ARG A 44 -15.35 -2.26 -12.19
C ARG A 44 -16.24 -1.90 -13.38
N ASP A 45 -17.12 -0.91 -13.20
CA ASP A 45 -18.04 -0.45 -14.24
C ASP A 45 -17.29 0.17 -15.43
N ALA A 46 -16.09 0.73 -15.19
CA ALA A 46 -15.18 1.22 -16.22
C ALA A 46 -14.33 0.13 -16.91
N GLY A 47 -14.54 -1.15 -16.57
CA GLY A 47 -13.84 -2.28 -17.18
C GLY A 47 -12.44 -2.54 -16.61
N PHE A 48 -12.16 -2.10 -15.37
CA PHE A 48 -10.90 -2.45 -14.71
C PHE A 48 -10.76 -3.97 -14.56
N ALA A 49 -9.61 -4.50 -14.98
CA ALA A 49 -9.44 -5.94 -15.20
C ALA A 49 -9.47 -6.80 -13.93
N VAL A 50 -9.14 -6.23 -12.77
CA VAL A 50 -9.10 -6.98 -11.50
C VAL A 50 -10.31 -6.60 -10.67
N THR A 51 -11.25 -7.53 -10.52
CA THR A 51 -12.46 -7.32 -9.71
C THR A 51 -12.19 -7.59 -8.24
N GLU A 52 -11.56 -8.72 -7.94
CA GLU A 52 -11.18 -9.13 -6.59
C GLU A 52 -9.84 -9.90 -6.68
N ALA A 53 -9.01 -9.80 -5.63
CA ALA A 53 -7.81 -10.60 -5.52
C ALA A 53 -7.51 -10.94 -4.04
N LEU A 54 -6.93 -12.10 -3.82
CA LEU A 54 -6.55 -12.62 -2.51
C LEU A 54 -5.07 -12.98 -2.53
N PHE A 55 -4.34 -12.57 -1.49
CA PHE A 55 -2.92 -12.84 -1.35
C PHE A 55 -2.63 -13.37 0.05
N ASP A 56 -2.21 -14.62 0.15
CA ASP A 56 -1.74 -15.21 1.40
C ASP A 56 -0.27 -14.84 1.63
N VAL A 57 0.01 -14.28 2.80
CA VAL A 57 1.37 -13.86 3.20
C VAL A 57 1.69 -14.36 4.60
N ASP A 58 2.97 -14.43 4.96
CA ASP A 58 3.38 -14.88 6.29
C ASP A 58 2.88 -13.95 7.41
N VAL A 59 2.81 -12.65 7.11
CA VAL A 59 2.35 -11.61 8.02
C VAL A 59 1.64 -10.52 7.22
N ALA A 60 0.40 -10.21 7.58
CA ALA A 60 -0.32 -9.05 7.10
C ALA A 60 -0.59 -8.06 8.24
N LEU A 61 -0.59 -6.76 7.93
CA LEU A 61 -0.91 -5.66 8.85
C LEU A 61 -1.78 -4.65 8.10
N GLU A 62 -2.99 -4.40 8.59
CA GLU A 62 -3.92 -3.43 7.97
C GLU A 62 -3.45 -1.99 8.18
N VAL A 63 -3.05 -1.67 9.42
CA VAL A 63 -2.39 -0.42 9.77
C VAL A 63 -0.95 -0.76 10.17
N PRO A 64 0.03 -0.55 9.28
CA PRO A 64 1.41 -0.91 9.57
C PRO A 64 2.00 0.06 10.60
N ASP A 65 2.40 -0.51 11.74
CA ASP A 65 3.21 0.14 12.77
C ASP A 65 4.63 -0.45 12.73
N ALA A 66 5.63 0.43 12.77
CA ALA A 66 7.04 0.04 12.66
C ALA A 66 7.48 -0.88 13.81
N SER A 67 7.00 -0.64 15.03
CA SER A 67 7.38 -1.44 16.20
C SER A 67 6.84 -2.87 16.11
N THR A 68 5.59 -3.00 15.66
CA THR A 68 4.92 -4.28 15.44
C THR A 68 5.57 -5.04 14.29
N LEU A 69 5.88 -4.35 13.19
CA LEU A 69 6.59 -4.94 12.07
C LEU A 69 7.96 -5.44 12.49
N PHE A 70 8.76 -4.61 13.17
CA PHE A 70 10.09 -4.98 13.67
C PHE A 70 10.02 -6.21 14.57
N ARG A 71 9.11 -6.24 15.54
CA ARG A 71 8.93 -7.40 16.44
C ARG A 71 8.59 -8.68 15.67
N LYS A 72 7.67 -8.62 14.70
CA LYS A 72 7.30 -9.78 13.88
C LYS A 72 8.46 -10.25 12.99
N LEU A 73 9.19 -9.32 12.38
CA LEU A 73 10.38 -9.63 11.57
C LEU A 73 11.48 -10.26 12.42
N CYS A 74 11.82 -9.65 13.55
CA CYS A 74 12.86 -10.15 14.46
C CYS A 74 12.52 -11.52 15.05
N ALA A 75 11.26 -11.80 15.38
CA ALA A 75 10.85 -13.11 15.87
C ALA A 75 11.20 -14.24 14.88
N THR A 76 11.12 -13.95 13.58
CA THR A 76 11.44 -14.92 12.52
C THR A 76 12.92 -14.90 12.15
N ALA A 77 13.52 -13.72 12.09
CA ALA A 77 14.84 -13.52 11.50
C ALA A 77 15.98 -13.71 12.51
N ALA A 78 15.79 -13.33 13.78
CA ALA A 78 16.84 -13.39 14.80
C ALA A 78 17.37 -14.81 15.06
N PRO A 79 16.55 -15.87 15.14
CA PRO A 79 17.07 -17.24 15.28
C PRO A 79 17.93 -17.66 14.09
N ASN A 80 17.50 -17.34 12.86
CA ASN A 80 18.24 -17.66 11.64
C ASN A 80 19.63 -16.98 11.60
N PHE A 81 19.71 -15.76 12.12
CA PHE A 81 20.97 -15.03 12.20
C PHE A 81 21.87 -15.54 13.34
N THR A 82 21.32 -15.66 14.54
CA THR A 82 22.11 -15.93 15.76
C THR A 82 22.48 -17.41 15.91
N GLN A 83 21.57 -18.32 15.55
CA GLN A 83 21.75 -19.76 15.73
C GLN A 83 22.27 -20.41 14.45
N GLU A 84 21.64 -20.13 13.32
CA GLU A 84 21.99 -20.75 12.03
C GLU A 84 23.10 -20.01 11.28
N ARG A 85 23.53 -18.84 11.79
CA ARG A 85 24.58 -17.99 11.20
C ARG A 85 24.33 -17.65 9.73
N ARG A 86 23.06 -17.50 9.34
CA ARG A 86 22.67 -17.13 7.98
C ARG A 86 22.70 -15.62 7.81
N ASN A 87 23.15 -15.15 6.65
CA ASN A 87 23.04 -13.74 6.28
C ASN A 87 21.56 -13.35 6.16
N MET A 88 21.20 -12.20 6.71
CA MET A 88 19.85 -11.64 6.60
C MET A 88 19.84 -10.45 5.67
N VAL A 89 18.80 -10.36 4.85
CA VAL A 89 18.56 -9.22 3.99
C VAL A 89 17.08 -8.84 4.08
N ALA A 90 16.81 -7.55 4.29
CA ALA A 90 15.46 -7.00 4.32
C ALA A 90 15.30 -6.00 3.18
N PHE A 91 14.21 -6.14 2.42
CA PHE A 91 13.88 -5.25 1.31
C PHE A 91 12.47 -4.68 1.50
N SER A 92 12.29 -3.42 1.12
CA SER A 92 10.97 -2.82 1.03
C SER A 92 10.55 -2.69 -0.44
N TYR A 93 9.34 -3.18 -0.75
CA TYR A 93 8.73 -3.06 -2.07
C TYR A 93 7.36 -2.39 -1.97
N GLY A 94 7.00 -1.61 -2.99
CA GLY A 94 5.76 -0.84 -3.00
C GLY A 94 5.88 0.51 -3.72
N VAL A 95 4.79 1.27 -3.68
CA VAL A 95 4.70 2.61 -4.26
C VAL A 95 5.60 3.63 -3.54
N ARG A 96 5.91 4.75 -4.21
CA ARG A 96 7.00 5.67 -3.81
C ARG A 96 6.85 6.25 -2.40
N SER A 97 5.62 6.50 -1.93
CA SER A 97 5.35 7.15 -0.64
C SER A 97 5.42 6.20 0.57
N SER A 98 5.06 4.92 0.42
CA SER A 98 4.89 4.02 1.57
C SER A 98 6.21 3.46 2.13
N LYS A 99 7.24 3.32 1.29
CA LYS A 99 8.49 2.63 1.67
C LYS A 99 9.34 3.39 2.67
N ARG A 100 9.57 4.69 2.44
CA ARG A 100 10.48 5.52 3.25
C ARG A 100 9.92 5.73 4.66
N GLN A 101 8.63 6.00 4.77
CA GLN A 101 7.98 6.27 6.05
C GLN A 101 8.04 5.05 6.98
N LEU A 102 7.85 3.84 6.47
CA LEU A 102 7.92 2.63 7.29
C LEU A 102 9.36 2.30 7.69
N MET A 103 10.32 2.48 6.77
CA MET A 103 11.73 2.13 7.00
C MET A 103 12.42 3.12 7.95
N TYR A 104 12.24 4.42 7.76
CA TYR A 104 12.97 5.46 8.48
C TYR A 104 12.10 6.33 9.38
N GLY A 105 10.77 6.22 9.30
CA GLY A 105 9.87 7.09 10.02
C GLY A 105 9.69 8.47 9.36
N SER A 106 8.83 9.28 9.96
CA SER A 106 8.73 10.71 9.65
C SER A 106 9.66 11.53 10.55
N ALA A 107 9.89 11.05 11.78
CA ALA A 107 10.89 11.52 12.73
C ALA A 107 11.89 10.41 13.10
N ALA A 108 12.98 10.79 13.76
CA ALA A 108 14.01 9.84 14.20
C ALA A 108 13.43 8.82 15.20
N GLY A 109 13.77 7.54 15.01
CA GLY A 109 13.30 6.45 15.89
C GLY A 109 11.93 5.87 15.55
N GLU A 110 11.22 6.40 14.54
CA GLU A 110 9.88 5.91 14.16
C GLU A 110 9.90 4.80 13.11
N GLY A 111 11.01 4.61 12.39
CA GLY A 111 11.15 3.57 11.39
C GLY A 111 11.68 2.25 11.96
N TYR A 112 11.44 1.12 11.29
CA TYR A 112 11.98 -0.17 11.74
C TYR A 112 13.49 -0.32 11.57
N ALA A 113 14.12 0.56 10.78
CA ALA A 113 15.56 0.59 10.53
C ALA A 113 16.25 1.79 11.23
N ALA A 114 15.56 2.43 12.18
CA ALA A 114 16.08 3.55 12.97
C ALA A 114 16.97 3.09 14.14
#